data_AF-A0A4D9DDH2-F1
#
_entry.id   AF-A0A4D9DDH2-F1
#
_cell.length_a   1.000
_cell.length_b   1.000
_cell.length_c   1.000
_cell.angle_alpha   90.00
_cell.angle_beta   90.00
_cell.angle_gamma   90.00
#
_symmetry.space_group_name_H-M   'P 1'
#
loop_
_entity.id
_entity.type
_entity.pdbx_description
1 polymer ?
#
loop_
_entity_poly.entity_id
_entity_poly.type
_entity_poly.pdbx_seq_one_letter_code
_entity_poly.pdbx_strand_id
1 'polypeptide(L)'
;MGLTPSSQSKGLSPSASPGAIHLEFHSSGNHYVWRKVTSTVHNIIVGKLWIDQSGDIEIVNHKSKDKCQLKFTPYSYFSRDVPRKVTGVVTDADGKAHYVMSGTENAENMYFFSDLALTLNESEERVAPTDSRLRPDQRLMENGKWDEANVEKQRLEEKQRAVRRRREAEAVEALEEGEFDWVAGFSR
;
A
#
# COMPACT_ATOMS: atom_id res chain seq x y z
N MET A 1 -5.79 -3.46 -9.83
CA MET A 1 -4.66 -4.01 -9.05
C MET A 1 -4.92 -3.65 -7.59
N GLY A 2 -5.39 -4.60 -6.78
CA GLY A 2 -5.67 -4.36 -5.37
C GLY A 2 -4.41 -4.58 -4.54
N LEU A 3 -4.03 -3.60 -3.73
CA LEU A 3 -3.10 -3.82 -2.64
C LEU A 3 -3.93 -4.16 -1.40
N THR A 4 -3.63 -5.27 -0.73
CA THR A 4 -4.29 -5.66 0.51
C THR A 4 -3.32 -5.38 1.66
N PRO A 5 -3.49 -4.30 2.43
CA PRO A 5 -2.68 -4.08 3.62
C PRO A 5 -3.01 -5.16 4.65
N SER A 6 -2.00 -5.90 5.11
CA SER A 6 -2.13 -6.76 6.30
C SER A 6 -1.64 -5.98 7.52
N SER A 7 -2.56 -5.62 8.41
CA SER A 7 -2.22 -5.04 9.72
C SER A 7 -2.19 -6.16 10.75
N GLN A 8 -0.99 -6.57 11.18
CA GLN A 8 -0.81 -7.53 12.26
C GLN A 8 -0.36 -6.79 13.53
N SER A 9 -1.15 -6.86 14.61
CA SER A 9 -0.63 -6.57 15.95
C SER A 9 0.39 -7.66 16.31
N LYS A 10 1.58 -7.31 16.81
CA LYS A 10 2.65 -8.27 17.08
C LYS A 10 2.19 -9.41 18.01
N GLY A 11 1.79 -10.51 17.39
CA GLY A 11 1.30 -11.75 17.98
C GLY A 11 1.09 -12.77 16.85
N LEU A 12 2.08 -13.65 16.67
CA LEU A 12 2.15 -14.86 15.82
C LEU A 12 1.33 -14.92 14.51
N SER A 13 2.04 -14.94 13.36
CA SER A 13 2.00 -15.93 12.25
C SER A 13 2.40 -15.26 10.91
N PRO A 14 3.41 -15.76 10.17
CA PRO A 14 3.74 -15.20 8.86
C PRO A 14 2.76 -15.75 7.80
N SER A 15 1.71 -14.97 7.49
CA SER A 15 0.89 -15.19 6.30
C SER A 15 1.66 -14.68 5.07
N ALA A 16 1.83 -15.53 4.05
CA ALA A 16 2.36 -15.10 2.74
C ALA A 16 1.53 -13.92 2.21
N SER A 17 2.16 -12.76 2.01
CA SER A 17 1.45 -11.51 1.73
C SER A 17 1.28 -11.29 0.21
N PRO A 18 0.04 -11.17 -0.33
CA PRO A 18 -0.18 -10.68 -1.70
C PRO A 18 0.21 -9.19 -1.80
N GLY A 19 0.91 -8.77 -2.86
CA GLY A 19 1.27 -7.35 -3.03
C GLY A 19 2.55 -7.02 -3.83
N ALA A 20 2.88 -7.79 -4.87
CA ALA A 20 3.99 -7.43 -5.76
C ALA A 20 3.65 -6.18 -6.57
N ILE A 21 4.62 -5.26 -6.68
CA ILE A 21 4.56 -4.07 -7.53
C ILE A 21 5.27 -4.38 -8.83
N HIS A 22 4.69 -3.94 -9.93
CA HIS A 22 5.21 -4.12 -11.28
C HIS A 22 5.47 -2.75 -11.92
N LEU A 23 6.63 -2.60 -12.56
CA LEU A 23 6.99 -1.44 -13.37
C LEU A 23 7.46 -1.94 -14.74
N GLU A 24 6.77 -1.54 -15.80
CA GLU A 24 7.11 -1.90 -17.16
C GLU A 24 7.45 -0.65 -17.99
N PHE A 25 8.63 -0.66 -18.61
CA PHE A 25 9.03 0.39 -19.54
C PHE A 25 8.70 -0.07 -20.95
N HIS A 26 7.63 0.48 -21.55
CA HIS A 26 7.14 0.02 -22.86
C HIS A 26 8.16 0.18 -23.99
N SER A 27 9.00 1.23 -23.94
CA SER A 27 10.01 1.48 -24.97
C SER A 27 11.16 0.46 -24.97
N SER A 28 11.58 -0.02 -23.79
CA SER A 28 12.67 -0.99 -23.65
C SER A 28 12.18 -2.41 -23.43
N GLY A 29 10.92 -2.60 -23.07
CA GLY A 29 10.34 -3.88 -22.63
C GLY A 29 10.90 -4.39 -21.30
N ASN A 30 11.57 -3.54 -20.52
CA ASN A 30 12.07 -3.94 -19.20
C ASN A 30 10.92 -4.03 -18.21
N HIS A 31 10.85 -5.13 -17.46
CA HIS A 31 9.82 -5.39 -16.48
C HIS A 31 10.45 -5.65 -15.12
N TYR A 32 10.22 -4.73 -14.18
CA TYR A 32 10.73 -4.78 -12.83
C TYR A 32 9.63 -5.20 -11.86
N VAL A 33 9.95 -6.12 -10.97
CA VAL A 33 9.02 -6.60 -9.94
C VAL A 33 9.68 -6.56 -8.57
N TRP A 34 8.96 -6.06 -7.58
CA TRP A 34 9.40 -6.04 -6.18
C TRP A 34 8.22 -6.12 -5.21
N ARG A 35 8.51 -6.25 -3.92
CA ARG A 35 7.51 -6.22 -2.84
C ARG A 35 7.82 -5.07 -1.87
N LYS A 36 6.79 -4.55 -1.20
CA LYS A 36 6.95 -3.52 -0.17
C LYS A 36 7.61 -4.11 1.09
N VAL A 37 8.35 -3.26 1.80
CA VAL A 37 8.84 -3.53 3.16
C VAL A 37 7.77 -3.29 4.21
N THR A 38 8.05 -3.71 5.44
CA THR A 38 7.16 -3.52 6.58
C THR A 38 7.24 -2.08 7.08
N SER A 39 6.10 -1.40 7.15
CA SER A 39 5.96 -0.08 7.76
C SER A 39 5.47 -0.21 9.20
N THR A 40 6.23 0.31 10.16
CA THR A 40 5.82 0.38 11.58
C THR A 40 5.43 1.81 11.93
N VAL A 41 4.23 1.99 12.48
CA VAL A 41 3.79 3.27 13.04
C VAL A 41 4.11 3.29 14.53
N HIS A 42 4.92 4.25 14.95
CA HIS A 42 5.33 4.44 16.34
C HIS A 42 4.49 5.53 17.01
N ASN A 43 4.40 5.48 18.34
CA ASN A 43 3.74 6.49 19.17
C ASN A 43 2.25 6.69 18.85
N ILE A 44 1.51 5.62 18.52
CA ILE A 44 0.07 5.67 18.19
C ILE A 44 -0.77 6.21 19.36
N ILE A 45 -0.34 6.03 20.61
CA ILE A 45 -1.08 6.45 21.81
C ILE A 45 -0.57 7.79 22.35
N VAL A 46 0.76 7.93 22.55
CA VAL A 46 1.37 9.10 23.16
C VAL A 46 2.68 9.45 22.46
N GLY A 47 2.89 10.74 22.20
CA GLY A 47 4.10 11.29 21.58
C GLY A 47 3.91 11.73 20.14
N LYS A 48 4.97 12.24 19.50
CA LYS A 48 4.95 12.55 18.07
C LYS A 48 4.87 11.25 17.27
N LEU A 49 3.84 11.08 16.45
CA LEU A 49 3.71 9.95 15.55
C LEU A 49 4.81 9.97 14.50
N TRP A 50 5.39 8.81 14.22
CA TRP A 50 6.37 8.64 13.15
C TRP A 50 6.32 7.23 12.58
N ILE A 51 6.82 7.09 11.35
CA ILE A 51 6.84 5.82 10.62
C ILE A 51 8.30 5.38 10.44
N ASP A 52 8.50 4.07 10.54
CA ASP A 52 9.74 3.36 10.20
C ASP A 52 9.48 2.36 9.09
N GLN A 53 10.39 2.25 8.12
CA GLN A 53 10.40 1.19 7.13
C GLN A 53 11.51 0.19 7.49
N SER A 54 11.19 -1.10 7.49
CA SER A 54 12.17 -2.14 7.82
C SER A 54 12.00 -3.41 7.00
N GLY A 55 13.13 -4.04 6.71
CA GLY A 55 13.21 -5.29 5.95
C GLY A 55 14.02 -5.14 4.66
N ASP A 56 13.98 -6.18 3.85
CA ASP A 56 14.76 -6.29 2.63
C ASP A 56 13.84 -6.24 1.41
N ILE A 57 14.22 -5.45 0.39
CA ILE A 57 13.58 -5.42 -0.94
C ILE A 57 14.53 -6.06 -1.93
N GLU A 58 14.01 -6.95 -2.76
CA GLU A 58 14.66 -7.36 -3.99
C GLU A 58 13.82 -6.88 -5.18
N ILE A 59 14.43 -6.04 -6.01
CA ILE A 59 13.88 -5.56 -7.29
C ILE A 59 14.55 -6.38 -8.38
N VAL A 60 13.75 -7.07 -9.20
CA VAL A 60 14.26 -7.95 -10.26
C VAL A 60 13.79 -7.43 -11.61
N ASN A 61 14.72 -7.19 -12.53
CA ASN A 61 14.39 -7.03 -13.94
C ASN A 61 14.19 -8.41 -14.57
N HIS A 62 12.97 -8.74 -14.99
CA HIS A 62 12.67 -10.03 -15.59
C HIS A 62 13.25 -10.21 -16.99
N LYS A 63 13.62 -9.12 -17.67
CA LYS A 63 14.25 -9.15 -18.99
C LYS A 63 15.76 -9.33 -18.91
N SER A 64 16.48 -8.37 -18.32
CA SER A 64 17.95 -8.42 -18.23
C SER A 64 18.47 -9.33 -17.12
N LYS A 65 17.63 -9.73 -16.17
CA LYS A 65 17.97 -10.48 -14.95
C LYS A 65 18.83 -9.72 -13.94
N ASP A 66 19.05 -8.43 -14.16
CA ASP A 66 19.66 -7.55 -13.16
C ASP A 66 18.80 -7.51 -11.90
N LYS A 67 19.45 -7.41 -10.75
CA LYS A 67 18.82 -7.33 -9.43
C LYS A 67 19.30 -6.12 -8.67
N CYS A 68 18.41 -5.49 -7.93
CA CYS A 68 18.74 -4.50 -6.92
C CYS A 68 18.24 -4.99 -5.57
N GLN A 69 19.16 -5.20 -4.63
CA GLN A 69 18.85 -5.55 -3.26
C GLN A 69 18.97 -4.32 -2.39
N LEU A 70 17.91 -3.97 -1.67
CA LEU A 70 17.87 -2.86 -0.71
C LEU A 70 17.58 -3.43 0.68
N LYS A 71 18.26 -2.90 1.70
CA LYS A 71 18.09 -3.25 3.10
C LYS A 71 17.76 -2.00 3.89
N PHE A 72 16.60 -2.03 4.55
CA PHE A 72 16.09 -0.99 5.43
C PHE A 72 16.35 -1.42 6.87
N THR A 73 17.30 -0.76 7.53
CA THR A 73 17.64 -1.06 8.92
C THR A 73 16.55 -0.52 9.85
N PRO A 74 15.92 -1.39 10.67
CA PRO A 74 14.88 -0.93 11.59
C PRO A 74 15.44 0.05 12.61
N TYR A 75 14.60 0.99 13.03
CA TYR A 75 14.91 1.86 14.14
C TYR A 75 15.17 1.05 15.42
N SER A 76 16.24 1.38 16.12
CA SER A 76 16.61 0.77 17.40
C SER A 76 17.06 1.85 18.38
N TYR A 77 16.40 1.90 19.54
CA TYR A 77 16.76 2.82 20.63
C TYR A 77 18.16 2.56 21.20
N PHE A 78 18.64 1.32 21.08
CA PHE A 78 19.94 0.89 21.61
C PHE A 78 21.07 0.96 20.58
N SER A 79 20.77 1.27 19.32
CA SER A 79 21.80 1.40 18.29
C SER A 79 22.40 2.81 18.28
N ARG A 80 23.70 2.88 17.99
CA ARG A 80 24.40 4.14 17.67
C ARG A 80 24.37 4.45 16.17
N ASP A 81 23.79 3.57 15.36
CA ASP A 81 23.70 3.74 13.92
C ASP A 81 22.74 4.88 13.56
N VAL A 82 22.95 5.43 12.37
CA VAL A 82 22.05 6.44 11.80
C VAL A 82 20.68 5.79 11.59
N PRO A 83 19.60 6.34 12.18
CA PRO A 83 18.26 5.80 12.00
C PRO A 83 17.83 5.92 10.53
N ARG A 84 16.93 5.02 10.08
CA ARG A 84 16.41 4.98 8.70
C ARG A 84 17.50 4.83 7.63
N LYS A 85 18.57 4.11 7.97
CA LYS A 85 19.62 3.77 7.02
C LYS A 85 19.08 2.79 5.98
N VAL A 86 19.31 3.12 4.72
CA VAL A 86 19.05 2.26 3.58
C VAL A 86 20.38 1.97 2.88
N THR A 87 20.68 0.69 2.70
CA THR A 87 21.83 0.25 1.91
C THR A 87 21.36 -0.59 0.73
N GLY A 88 22.05 -0.52 -0.40
CA GLY A 88 21.69 -1.30 -1.56
C GLY A 88 22.85 -1.73 -2.43
N VAL A 89 22.64 -2.79 -3.18
CA VAL A 89 23.59 -3.28 -4.19
C VAL A 89 22.82 -3.63 -5.45
N VAL A 90 23.34 -3.20 -6.60
CA VAL A 90 22.85 -3.59 -7.91
C VAL A 90 23.81 -4.60 -8.52
N THR A 91 23.30 -5.76 -8.88
CA THR A 91 24.05 -6.84 -9.52
C THR A 91 23.48 -7.12 -10.90
N ASP A 92 24.35 -7.46 -11.84
CA ASP A 92 23.92 -7.97 -13.14
C ASP A 92 23.43 -9.43 -13.04
N ALA A 93 23.06 -10.00 -14.20
CA ALA A 93 22.65 -11.40 -14.34
C ALA A 93 23.70 -12.41 -13.88
N ASP A 94 24.99 -12.08 -13.99
CA ASP A 94 26.11 -12.94 -13.60
C ASP A 94 26.43 -12.81 -12.10
N GLY A 95 25.71 -11.95 -11.38
CA GLY A 95 25.90 -11.69 -9.96
C GLY A 95 27.03 -10.71 -9.64
N LYS A 96 27.61 -10.05 -10.66
CA LYS A 96 28.63 -9.03 -10.45
C LYS A 96 27.99 -7.75 -9.96
N ALA A 97 28.46 -7.25 -8.82
CA ALA A 97 28.04 -5.97 -8.28
C ALA A 97 28.56 -4.81 -9.16
N HIS A 98 27.65 -3.96 -9.61
CA HIS A 98 27.97 -2.76 -10.40
C HIS A 98 27.84 -1.48 -9.58
N TYR A 99 26.85 -1.42 -8.69
CA TYR A 99 26.57 -0.21 -7.91
C TYR A 99 26.29 -0.55 -6.45
N VAL A 100 26.77 0.30 -5.55
CA VAL A 100 26.47 0.26 -4.12
C VAL A 100 25.84 1.58 -3.73
N MET A 101 24.70 1.52 -3.04
CA MET A 101 23.93 2.68 -2.59
C MET A 101 23.91 2.70 -1.07
N SER A 102 24.03 3.89 -0.47
CA SER A 102 23.84 4.08 0.96
C SER A 102 23.29 5.48 1.21
N GLY A 103 22.26 5.59 2.04
CA GLY A 103 21.64 6.87 2.39
C GLY A 103 20.69 6.75 3.58
N THR A 104 20.07 7.88 3.93
CA THR A 104 19.00 7.97 4.93
C THR A 104 17.69 8.31 4.26
N GLU A 105 16.58 7.77 4.76
CA GLU A 105 15.24 8.14 4.30
C GLU A 105 14.90 9.56 4.82
N ASN A 106 14.94 10.57 3.94
CA ASN A 106 14.63 11.96 4.27
C ASN A 106 13.12 12.21 4.13
N ALA A 107 12.40 12.28 5.26
CA ALA A 107 10.95 12.48 5.28
C ALA A 107 10.51 13.71 6.12
N GLU A 108 11.36 14.69 6.35
CA GLU A 108 11.04 15.75 7.32
C GLU A 108 10.32 16.95 6.68
N ASN A 109 8.99 17.05 6.87
CA ASN A 109 8.18 18.24 7.21
C ASN A 109 6.78 18.31 6.52
N MET A 110 5.75 18.69 7.31
CA MET A 110 4.29 18.80 6.99
C MET A 110 3.52 17.49 6.77
N TYR A 111 3.06 16.87 7.86
CA TYR A 111 2.30 15.59 7.87
C TYR A 111 2.95 14.43 7.10
N PHE A 112 4.22 14.58 6.68
CA PHE A 112 4.95 13.67 5.81
C PHE A 112 4.33 13.53 4.40
N PHE A 113 3.49 14.47 3.96
CA PHE A 113 3.02 14.49 2.57
C PHE A 113 4.05 15.18 1.68
N SER A 114 4.43 14.51 0.59
CA SER A 114 5.17 15.15 -0.50
C SER A 114 4.30 16.16 -1.23
N ASP A 115 4.90 17.11 -1.95
CA ASP A 115 4.17 18.02 -2.83
C ASP A 115 3.24 17.26 -3.78
N LEU A 116 3.69 16.10 -4.27
CA LEU A 116 2.87 15.17 -5.05
C LEU A 116 1.61 14.74 -4.28
N ALA A 117 1.74 14.32 -3.03
CA ALA A 117 0.62 13.85 -2.23
C ALA A 117 -0.42 14.96 -1.97
N LEU A 118 0.00 16.22 -1.86
CA LEU A 118 -0.92 17.36 -1.74
C LEU A 118 -1.75 17.54 -3.03
N THR A 119 -1.14 17.36 -4.20
CA THR A 119 -1.84 17.48 -5.49
C THR A 119 -2.81 16.33 -5.78
N LEU A 120 -2.65 15.16 -5.14
CA LEU A 120 -3.47 13.97 -5.45
C LEU A 120 -4.98 14.19 -5.20
N ASN A 121 -5.35 15.08 -4.26
CA ASN A 121 -6.75 15.34 -3.93
C ASN A 121 -7.26 16.74 -4.33
N GLU A 122 -6.50 17.48 -5.14
CA GLU A 122 -6.96 18.73 -5.75
C GLU A 122 -8.16 18.47 -6.68
N SER A 123 -9.10 19.42 -6.72
CA SER A 123 -10.30 19.30 -7.53
C SER A 123 -9.98 19.33 -9.02
N GLU A 124 -10.48 18.36 -9.76
CA GLU A 124 -10.28 18.24 -11.21
C GLU A 124 -11.64 18.14 -11.91
N GLU A 125 -11.78 18.79 -13.07
CA GLU A 125 -13.00 18.72 -13.87
C GLU A 125 -13.11 17.34 -14.53
N ARG A 126 -14.34 16.80 -14.64
CA ARG A 126 -14.65 15.52 -15.32
C ARG A 126 -14.12 14.24 -14.65
N VAL A 127 -14.06 14.23 -13.32
CA VAL A 127 -13.81 12.98 -12.56
C VAL A 127 -15.06 12.08 -12.53
N ALA A 128 -14.85 10.77 -12.44
CA ALA A 128 -15.94 9.81 -12.34
C ALA A 128 -16.74 10.00 -11.03
N PRO A 129 -18.04 9.68 -10.98
CA PRO A 129 -18.85 9.83 -9.76
C PRO A 129 -18.34 9.06 -8.54
N THR A 130 -17.50 8.03 -8.75
CA THR A 130 -16.89 7.20 -7.70
C THR A 130 -15.47 7.61 -7.35
N ASP A 131 -14.94 8.69 -7.94
CA ASP A 131 -13.60 9.21 -7.66
C ASP A 131 -13.48 9.65 -6.19
N SER A 132 -12.33 9.38 -5.56
CA SER A 132 -12.10 9.69 -4.15
C SER A 132 -12.17 11.19 -3.85
N ARG A 133 -11.89 12.07 -4.81
CA ARG A 133 -11.98 13.54 -4.65
C ARG A 133 -13.40 14.02 -4.38
N LEU A 134 -14.39 13.21 -4.75
CA LEU A 134 -15.81 13.48 -4.52
C LEU A 134 -16.31 12.90 -3.19
N ARG A 135 -15.44 12.27 -2.37
CA ARG A 135 -15.84 11.80 -1.03
C ARG A 135 -16.14 12.98 -0.11
N PRO A 136 -17.40 13.15 0.32
CA PRO A 136 -17.81 14.33 1.08
C PRO A 136 -17.21 14.38 2.49
N ASP A 137 -17.03 13.23 3.16
CA ASP A 137 -16.38 13.11 4.47
C ASP A 137 -14.91 13.58 4.42
N GLN A 138 -14.16 13.16 3.39
CA GLN A 138 -12.76 13.56 3.20
C GLN A 138 -12.64 15.07 2.95
N ARG A 139 -13.53 15.66 2.16
CA ARG A 139 -13.53 17.12 1.90
C ARG A 139 -13.90 17.94 3.13
N LEU A 140 -14.88 17.48 3.92
CA LEU A 140 -15.25 18.13 5.18
C LEU A 140 -14.09 18.10 6.18
N MET A 141 -13.34 17.00 6.22
CA MET A 141 -12.12 16.87 7.04
C MET A 141 -11.01 17.86 6.59
N GLU A 142 -10.76 17.97 5.28
CA GLU A 142 -9.79 18.94 4.73
C GLU A 142 -10.14 20.39 5.05
N ASN A 143 -11.44 20.73 5.06
CA ASN A 143 -11.94 22.06 5.42
C ASN A 143 -12.01 22.29 6.95
N GLY A 144 -11.55 21.34 7.77
CA GLY A 144 -11.54 21.44 9.23
C GLY A 144 -12.91 21.27 9.90
N LYS A 145 -13.93 20.79 9.16
CA LYS A 145 -15.29 20.54 9.65
C LYS A 145 -15.42 19.11 10.20
N TRP A 146 -14.75 18.84 11.31
CA TRP A 146 -14.58 17.48 11.85
C TRP A 146 -15.90 16.78 12.23
N ASP A 147 -16.85 17.50 12.83
CA ASP A 147 -18.13 16.92 13.26
C ASP A 147 -19.00 16.53 12.06
N GLU A 148 -19.12 17.42 11.06
CA GLU A 148 -19.83 17.15 9.80
C GLU A 148 -19.18 15.96 9.05
N ALA A 149 -17.85 15.91 9.01
CA ALA A 149 -17.09 14.82 8.38
C ALA A 149 -17.37 13.47 9.05
N ASN A 150 -17.44 13.43 10.39
CA ASN A 150 -17.72 12.20 11.13
C ASN A 150 -19.14 11.67 10.88
N VAL A 151 -20.13 12.56 10.82
CA VAL A 151 -21.51 12.19 10.49
C VAL A 151 -21.58 11.59 9.08
N GLU A 152 -20.95 12.25 8.11
CA GLU A 152 -20.96 11.79 6.73
C GLU A 152 -20.20 10.47 6.55
N LYS A 153 -19.09 10.28 7.27
CA LYS A 153 -18.36 9.02 7.34
C LYS A 153 -19.24 7.86 7.83
N GLN A 154 -19.98 8.06 8.94
CA GLN A 154 -20.88 7.03 9.46
C GLN A 154 -21.94 6.64 8.42
N ARG A 155 -22.57 7.64 7.78
CA ARG A 155 -23.57 7.43 6.73
C ARG A 155 -23.02 6.60 5.56
N LEU A 156 -21.80 6.90 5.10
CA LEU A 156 -21.15 6.18 4.01
C LEU A 156 -20.78 4.73 4.39
N GLU A 157 -20.24 4.52 5.59
CA GLU A 157 -19.90 3.18 6.08
C GLU A 157 -21.14 2.31 6.27
N GLU A 158 -22.23 2.85 6.84
CA GLU A 158 -23.49 2.14 7.01
C GLU A 158 -24.10 1.73 5.66
N LYS A 159 -24.09 2.64 4.68
CA LYS A 159 -24.53 2.36 3.30
C LYS A 159 -23.71 1.21 2.68
N GLN A 160 -22.38 1.23 2.84
CA GLN A 160 -21.51 0.16 2.34
C GLN A 160 -21.77 -1.18 3.04
N ARG A 161 -21.96 -1.16 4.37
CA ARG A 161 -22.30 -2.37 5.16
C ARG A 161 -23.65 -2.96 4.75
N ALA A 162 -24.66 -2.13 4.48
CA ALA A 162 -25.97 -2.59 4.02
C ALA A 162 -25.89 -3.28 2.64
N VAL A 163 -25.17 -2.67 1.69
CA VAL A 163 -24.96 -3.28 0.36
C VAL A 163 -24.19 -4.59 0.47
N ARG A 164 -23.16 -4.65 1.33
CA ARG A 164 -22.40 -5.88 1.58
C ARG A 164 -23.29 -6.99 2.13
N ARG A 165 -24.09 -6.71 3.16
CA ARG A 165 -25.05 -7.68 3.74
C ARG A 165 -26.03 -8.19 2.70
N ARG A 166 -26.54 -7.30 1.83
CA ARG A 166 -27.46 -7.70 0.76
C ARG A 166 -26.79 -8.64 -0.24
N ARG A 167 -25.58 -8.32 -0.72
CA ARG A 167 -24.82 -9.17 -1.64
C ARG A 167 -24.44 -10.51 -1.03
N GLU A 168 -24.08 -10.54 0.26
CA GLU A 168 -23.78 -11.78 0.97
C GLU A 168 -25.05 -12.65 1.09
N ALA A 169 -26.21 -12.06 1.39
CA ALA A 169 -27.49 -12.79 1.41
C ALA A 169 -27.89 -13.32 0.02
N GLU A 170 -27.82 -12.49 -1.02
CA GLU A 170 -28.07 -12.89 -2.42
C GLU A 170 -27.11 -14.02 -2.85
N ALA A 171 -25.84 -13.98 -2.43
CA ALA A 171 -24.86 -15.04 -2.73
C ALA A 171 -25.14 -16.34 -1.98
N VAL A 172 -25.64 -16.28 -0.74
CA VAL A 172 -26.05 -17.47 0.02
C VAL A 172 -27.29 -18.09 -0.61
N GLU A 173 -28.27 -17.29 -1.00
CA GLU A 173 -29.49 -17.75 -1.70
C GLU A 173 -29.14 -18.44 -3.03
N ALA A 174 -28.27 -17.83 -3.85
CA ALA A 174 -27.80 -18.44 -5.10
C ALA A 174 -27.02 -19.77 -4.91
N LEU A 175 -26.31 -19.92 -3.78
CA LEU A 175 -25.64 -21.18 -3.43
C LEU A 175 -26.66 -22.24 -2.97
N GLU A 176 -27.70 -21.84 -2.25
CA GLU A 176 -28.78 -22.73 -1.79
C GLU A 176 -29.68 -23.20 -2.94
N GLU A 177 -29.91 -22.36 -3.94
CA GLU A 177 -30.65 -22.69 -5.17
C GLU A 177 -29.86 -23.57 -6.15
N GLY A 178 -28.60 -23.90 -5.84
CA GLY A 178 -27.76 -24.82 -6.63
C GLY A 178 -27.24 -24.23 -7.94
N GLU A 179 -27.24 -22.90 -8.10
CA GLU A 179 -26.83 -22.20 -9.33
C GLU A 179 -25.30 -22.06 -9.47
N PHE A 180 -24.51 -22.64 -8.56
CA PHE A 180 -23.05 -22.51 -8.53
C PHE A 180 -22.33 -23.86 -8.64
N ASP A 181 -21.86 -24.19 -9.85
CA ASP A 181 -20.86 -25.25 -10.07
C ASP A 181 -19.45 -24.65 -9.98
N TRP A 182 -18.68 -25.05 -8.96
CA TRP A 182 -17.28 -24.63 -8.80
C TRP A 182 -16.32 -25.31 -9.77
N VAL A 183 -16.78 -26.30 -10.55
CA VAL A 183 -15.96 -27.09 -11.47
C VAL A 183 -16.08 -26.62 -12.92
N ALA A 184 -17.23 -26.12 -13.36
CA ALA A 184 -17.44 -25.66 -14.74
C ALA A 184 -17.36 -24.13 -14.85
N GLY A 185 -16.16 -23.60 -15.02
CA GLY A 185 -15.99 -22.28 -15.63
C GLY A 185 -16.62 -22.29 -17.02
N PHE A 186 -17.80 -21.68 -17.15
CA PHE A 186 -18.56 -21.44 -18.39
C PHE A 186 -18.60 -22.63 -19.38
N SER A 187 -19.70 -23.38 -19.37
CA SER A 187 -20.21 -24.02 -20.59
C SER A 187 -21.60 -23.48 -20.90
N ARG A 188 -21.82 -23.27 -22.19
CA ARG A 188 -22.95 -22.57 -22.83
C ARG A 188 -24.33 -23.04 -22.40
#